data_AF-A0A7S2N5D9-F1
#
_entry.id   AF-A0A7S2N5D9-F1
#
_cell.length_a   1.000
_cell.length_b   1.000
_cell.length_c   1.000
_cell.angle_alpha   90.00
_cell.angle_beta   90.00
_cell.angle_gamma   90.00
#
_symmetry.space_group_name_H-M   'P 1'
#
loop_
_entity.id
_entity.type
_entity.pdbx_description
1 polymer ?
#
loop_
_entity_poly.entity_id
_entity_poly.type
_entity_poly.pdbx_seq_one_letter_code
_entity_poly.pdbx_strand_id
1 'polypeptide(L)'
;MASHMEEVGKSNDELSVEERNLLSVAYKNAVGSRRAAWRIITSVEQKEKTKGNEEQAKYAKEYCAKVEAELQKICDTILGVLDGNLIPK
;
A
#
# COMPACT_ATOMS: atom_id res chain seq x y z
N MET A 1 -10.23 -7.55 4.31
CA MET A 1 -9.32 -7.92 5.42
C MET A 1 -8.61 -6.71 5.99
N ALA A 2 -7.79 -5.98 5.22
CA ALA A 2 -7.10 -4.76 5.72
C ALA A 2 -8.06 -3.73 6.34
N SER A 3 -9.14 -3.37 5.65
CA SER A 3 -10.15 -2.42 6.16
C SER A 3 -10.83 -2.88 7.44
N HIS A 4 -11.02 -4.19 7.62
CA HIS A 4 -11.62 -4.73 8.85
C HIS A 4 -10.62 -4.71 10.01
N MET A 5 -9.36 -5.05 9.75
CA MET A 5 -8.31 -4.95 10.77
C MET A 5 -8.00 -3.50 11.14
N GLU A 6 -8.23 -2.55 10.24
CA GLU A 6 -8.17 -1.12 10.53
C GLU A 6 -9.21 -0.71 11.59
N GLU A 7 -10.45 -1.16 11.46
CA GLU A 7 -11.52 -0.90 12.44
C GLU A 7 -11.18 -1.52 13.79
N VAL A 8 -10.66 -2.75 13.80
CA VAL A 8 -10.19 -3.44 15.01
C VAL A 8 -9.02 -2.69 15.65
N GLY A 9 -8.06 -2.19 14.88
CA GLY A 9 -6.95 -1.39 15.40
C GLY A 9 -7.34 0.01 15.90
N LYS A 10 -8.54 0.49 15.53
CA LYS A 10 -9.10 1.76 16.00
C LYS A 10 -9.98 1.61 17.23
N SER A 11 -10.26 0.39 17.70
CA SER A 11 -10.88 0.20 19.01
C SER A 11 -9.90 0.70 20.09
N ASN A 12 -10.42 1.19 21.21
CA ASN A 12 -9.58 1.64 22.33
C ASN A 12 -9.05 0.46 23.17
N ASP A 13 -9.25 -0.77 22.71
CA ASP A 13 -8.86 -1.97 23.41
C ASP A 13 -7.49 -2.44 22.92
N GLU A 14 -6.68 -2.98 23.84
CA GLU A 14 -5.39 -3.53 23.47
C GLU A 14 -5.59 -4.76 22.57
N LEU A 15 -5.01 -4.74 21.37
CA LEU A 15 -5.06 -5.88 20.46
C LEU A 15 -4.40 -7.10 21.08
N SER A 16 -5.04 -8.26 20.97
CA SER A 16 -4.43 -9.56 21.27
C SER A 16 -3.28 -9.89 20.31
N VAL A 17 -2.46 -10.88 20.66
CA VAL A 17 -1.38 -11.37 19.79
C VAL A 17 -1.91 -11.83 18.42
N GLU A 18 -3.06 -12.48 18.40
CA GLU A 18 -3.70 -12.96 17.16
C GLU A 18 -4.18 -11.80 16.29
N GLU A 19 -4.79 -10.78 16.88
CA GLU A 19 -5.26 -9.59 16.15
C GLU A 19 -4.09 -8.76 15.60
N ARG A 20 -3.00 -8.60 16.36
CA ARG A 20 -1.77 -7.95 15.86
C ARG A 20 -1.19 -8.70 14.66
N ASN A 21 -1.18 -10.03 14.72
CA ASN A 21 -0.70 -10.87 13.61
C ASN A 21 -1.59 -10.71 12.38
N LEU A 22 -2.92 -10.74 12.55
CA LEU A 22 -3.86 -10.52 11.45
C LEU A 22 -3.73 -9.12 10.83
N LEU A 23 -3.54 -8.09 11.65
CA LEU A 23 -3.30 -6.72 11.20
C LEU A 23 -2.02 -6.64 10.35
N SER A 24 -0.93 -7.21 10.87
CA SER A 24 0.36 -7.27 10.17
C SER A 24 0.25 -8.00 8.84
N VAL A 25 -0.37 -9.19 8.81
CA VAL A 25 -0.55 -9.98 7.58
C VAL A 25 -1.40 -9.22 6.56
N ALA A 26 -2.49 -8.59 7.00
CA ALA A 26 -3.40 -7.87 6.11
C ALA A 26 -2.70 -6.68 5.43
N TYR A 27 -2.01 -5.83 6.18
CA TYR A 27 -1.31 -4.66 5.62
C TYR A 27 -0.06 -5.06 4.83
N LYS A 28 0.71 -6.05 5.30
CA LYS A 28 1.85 -6.59 4.54
C LYS A 28 1.42 -7.07 3.16
N ASN A 29 0.32 -7.81 3.07
CA ASN A 29 -0.19 -8.33 1.81
C ASN A 29 -0.72 -7.21 0.90
N ALA A 30 -1.45 -6.24 1.45
CA ALA A 30 -1.96 -5.09 0.69
C ALA A 30 -0.82 -4.26 0.09
N VAL A 31 0.18 -3.89 0.91
CA VAL A 31 1.38 -3.16 0.47
C VAL A 31 2.19 -3.99 -0.51
N GLY A 32 2.39 -5.28 -0.25
CA GLY A 32 3.13 -6.20 -1.12
C GLY A 32 2.54 -6.29 -2.52
N SER A 33 1.22 -6.40 -2.63
CA SER A 33 0.50 -6.43 -3.91
C SER A 33 0.70 -5.12 -4.69
N ARG A 34 0.54 -3.95 -4.04
CA ARG A 34 0.73 -2.65 -4.69
C ARG A 34 2.17 -2.39 -5.10
N ARG A 35 3.16 -2.78 -4.29
CA ARG A 35 4.59 -2.73 -4.66
C ARG A 35 4.93 -3.62 -5.85
N ALA A 36 4.30 -4.80 -5.95
CA ALA A 36 4.48 -5.67 -7.11
C ALA A 36 3.90 -5.03 -8.38
N ALA A 37 2.68 -4.48 -8.31
CA ALA A 37 2.06 -3.76 -9.41
C ALA A 37 2.92 -2.57 -9.86
N TRP A 38 3.38 -1.75 -8.92
CA TRP A 38 4.27 -0.62 -9.19
C TRP A 38 5.53 -1.04 -9.95
N ARG A 39 6.25 -2.06 -9.48
CA ARG A 39 7.46 -2.58 -10.17
C ARG A 39 7.18 -3.03 -11.61
N ILE A 40 6.04 -3.68 -11.83
CA ILE A 40 5.64 -4.15 -13.17
C ILE A 40 5.40 -2.95 -14.08
N ILE A 41 4.65 -1.95 -13.62
CA ILE A 41 4.29 -0.76 -14.40
C ILE A 41 5.54 0.04 -14.74
N THR A 42 6.44 0.27 -13.79
CA THR A 42 7.73 0.94 -14.03
C THR A 42 8.58 0.19 -15.06
N SER A 43 8.58 -1.16 -15.02
CA SER A 43 9.27 -1.96 -16.04
C SER A 43 8.63 -1.80 -17.43
N VAL A 44 7.30 -1.72 -17.51
CA VAL A 44 6.59 -1.45 -18.77
C VAL A 44 6.91 -0.05 -19.29
N GLU A 45 6.87 0.97 -18.44
CA GLU A 45 7.22 2.35 -18.81
C GLU A 45 8.64 2.41 -19.41
N GLN A 46 9.62 1.79 -18.74
CA GLN A 46 11.00 1.74 -19.23
C GLN A 46 11.12 1.01 -20.57
N LYS A 47 10.43 -0.12 -20.75
CA LYS A 47 10.43 -0.87 -22.02
C LYS A 47 9.83 -0.06 -23.17
N GLU A 48 8.73 0.65 -22.93
CA GLU A 48 8.08 1.46 -23.96
C GLU A 48 8.93 2.68 -24.32
N LYS A 49 9.62 3.31 -23.35
CA LYS A 49 10.61 4.37 -23.63
C LYS A 49 11.74 3.88 -24.53
N THR A 50 12.30 2.69 -24.26
CA THR A 50 13.38 2.13 -25.08
C THR A 50 12.95 1.84 -26.52
N LYS A 51 11.66 1.55 -26.75
CA LYS A 51 11.10 1.37 -28.10
C LYS A 51 10.77 2.69 -28.82
N GLY A 52 10.86 3.83 -28.14
CA GLY A 52 10.44 5.14 -28.67
C GLY A 52 8.92 5.38 -28.62
N ASN A 53 8.18 4.56 -27.87
CA ASN A 53 6.72 4.68 -27.74
C ASN A 53 6.35 5.70 -26.64
N GLU A 54 6.52 6.98 -26.92
CA GLU A 54 6.36 8.06 -25.92
C GLU A 54 4.95 8.16 -25.32
N GLU A 55 3.91 7.92 -26.11
CA GLU A 55 2.51 8.02 -25.65
C GLU A 55 2.18 6.89 -24.65
N GLN A 56 2.60 5.67 -24.94
CA GLN A 56 2.42 4.49 -24.09
C GLN A 56 3.25 4.60 -22.82
N ALA A 57 4.47 5.12 -22.92
CA ALA A 57 5.28 5.47 -21.76
C ALA A 57 4.59 6.51 -20.87
N LYS A 58 3.94 7.52 -21.46
CA LYS A 58 3.16 8.52 -20.71
C LYS A 58 1.98 7.87 -19.97
N TYR A 59 1.19 7.01 -20.62
CA TYR A 59 0.09 6.30 -19.96
C TYR A 59 0.59 5.41 -18.81
N ALA A 60 1.71 4.69 -19.01
CA ALA A 60 2.32 3.88 -17.97
C ALA A 60 2.77 4.73 -16.77
N LYS A 61 3.38 5.89 -17.02
CA LYS A 61 3.79 6.85 -15.98
C LYS A 61 2.60 7.39 -15.19
N GLU A 62 1.51 7.79 -15.86
CA GLU A 62 0.30 8.26 -15.19
C GLU A 62 -0.34 7.17 -14.32
N TYR A 63 -0.35 5.93 -14.81
CA TYR A 63 -0.85 4.80 -14.03
C TYR A 63 0.07 4.47 -12.84
N CYS A 64 1.39 4.60 -13.02
CA CYS A 64 2.37 4.45 -11.95
C CYS A 64 2.09 5.43 -10.79
N ALA A 65 1.86 6.70 -11.11
CA ALA A 65 1.53 7.73 -10.11
C ALA A 65 0.23 7.41 -9.33
N LYS A 66 -0.78 6.81 -10.00
CA LYS A 66 -2.00 6.35 -9.31
C LYS A 66 -1.69 5.23 -8.31
N VAL A 67 -0.87 4.25 -8.71
CA VAL A 67 -0.48 3.14 -7.81
C VAL A 67 0.38 3.65 -6.65
N GLU A 68 1.26 4.62 -6.88
CA GLU A 68 2.02 5.28 -5.81
C GLU A 68 1.11 5.97 -4.80
N ALA A 69 0.11 6.72 -5.26
CA ALA A 69 -0.85 7.37 -4.37
C ALA A 69 -1.66 6.35 -3.54
N GLU A 70 -2.07 5.23 -4.14
CA GLU A 70 -2.73 4.13 -3.43
C GLU A 70 -1.81 3.48 -2.39
N LEU A 71 -0.54 3.24 -2.76
CA LEU A 71 0.47 2.69 -1.85
C LEU A 71 0.68 3.63 -0.65
N GLN A 72 0.88 4.91 -0.91
CA GLN A 72 1.07 5.93 0.12
C GLN A 72 -0.12 5.97 1.06
N LYS A 73 -1.34 5.98 0.53
CA LYS A 73 -2.57 5.96 1.33
C LYS A 73 -2.63 4.75 2.26
N ILE A 74 -2.29 3.55 1.77
CA ILE A 74 -2.27 2.34 2.61
C ILE A 74 -1.25 2.47 3.75
N CYS A 75 -0.05 2.99 3.45
CA CYS A 75 0.99 3.23 4.44
C CYS A 75 0.56 4.27 5.49
N ASP A 76 0.01 5.41 5.05
CA ASP A 76 -0.46 6.48 5.93
C ASP A 76 -1.58 5.99 6.86
N THR A 77 -2.49 5.16 6.35
CA THR A 77 -3.55 4.56 7.16
C THR A 77 -2.98 3.71 8.30
N ILE A 78 -2.05 2.79 8.04
CA ILE A 78 -1.52 1.92 9.11
C ILE A 78 -0.64 2.71 10.09
N LEU A 79 0.16 3.66 9.60
CA LEU A 79 0.96 4.54 10.46
C LEU A 79 0.05 5.37 11.38
N GLY A 80 -1.06 5.90 10.85
CA GLY A 80 -2.05 6.63 11.64
C GLY A 80 -2.71 5.77 12.73
N VAL A 81 -3.00 4.49 12.44
CA VAL A 81 -3.52 3.54 13.45
C VAL A 81 -2.46 3.24 14.51
N LEU A 82 -1.21 3.03 14.11
CA LEU A 82 -0.12 2.75 15.04
C LEU A 82 0.13 3.93 15.99
N ASP A 83 0.31 5.13 15.46
CA ASP A 83 0.62 6.34 16.25
C ASP A 83 -0.59 6.84 17.06
N GLY A 84 -1.80 6.61 16.55
CA GLY A 84 -3.04 7.09 17.15
C GLY A 84 -3.61 6.20 18.25
N ASN A 85 -3.45 4.88 18.11
CA ASN A 85 -4.20 3.90 18.92
C ASN A 85 -3.31 2.84 19.58
N LEU A 86 -2.28 2.35 18.89
CA LEU A 86 -1.59 1.11 19.29
C LEU A 86 -0.23 1.33 19.97
N ILE A 87 0.40 2.50 19.78
CA ILE A 87 1.67 2.86 20.41
C ILE A 87 1.41 3.83 21.56
N PRO A 88 1.85 3.51 22.81
CA PRO A 88 1.75 4.43 23.94
C PRO A 88 2.57 5.71 23.69
N LYS A 89 2.06 6.86 24.18
CA LYS A 89 2.77 8.15 24.12
C LYS A 89 3.80 8.32 25.24
#